data_AF-A0A7S2FJ16-F1
#
_entry.id   AF-A0A7S2FJ16-F1
#
_cell.length_a   1.000
_cell.length_b   1.000
_cell.length_c   1.000
_cell.angle_alpha   90.00
_cell.angle_beta   90.00
_cell.angle_gamma   90.00
#
_symmetry.space_group_name_H-M   'P 1'
#
loop_
_entity.id
_entity.type
_entity.pdbx_description
1 polymer ?
#
loop_
_entity_poly.entity_id
_entity_poly.type
_entity_poly.pdbx_seq_one_letter_code
_entity_poly.pdbx_strand_id
1 'polypeptide(L)'
;RKKRAQEILSTGCLKFSLHPHKGLLYLASAGLLKLPLDPKEVALFLKANKDSFDKTQVGELLGKEKDYAGGVYFKVLHEYVDALDFSGLEFDEGIRHFLSGFRLPGEAQKIDRMMEKFSERYCLQNPDLFPSPDTAFVLSFSVIMLNTDLHNPSIREDKKMTLE
;
A
#
# COMPACT_ATOMS: atom_id res chain seq x y z
N ARG A 1 -3.61 14.06 27.87
CA ARG A 1 -4.39 13.87 26.62
C ARG A 1 -3.56 13.18 25.53
N LYS A 2 -2.37 13.67 25.14
CA LYS A 2 -1.47 12.98 24.18
C LYS A 2 -1.14 11.52 24.55
N LYS A 3 -0.77 11.26 25.81
CA LYS A 3 -0.43 9.91 26.30
C LYS A 3 -1.55 8.88 26.09
N ARG A 4 -2.80 9.25 26.41
CA ARG A 4 -3.99 8.41 26.22
C ARG A 4 -4.26 8.10 24.74
N ALA A 5 -4.11 9.08 23.86
CA ALA A 5 -4.28 8.87 22.41
C ALA A 5 -3.22 7.90 21.85
N GLN A 6 -1.98 7.99 22.34
CA GLN A 6 -0.89 7.10 21.95
C GLN A 6 -1.10 5.67 22.47
N GLU A 7 -1.62 5.50 23.69
CA GLU A 7 -2.00 4.19 24.24
C GLU A 7 -3.14 3.54 23.43
N ILE A 8 -4.15 4.33 23.04
CA ILE A 8 -5.23 3.87 22.17
C ILE A 8 -4.66 3.47 20.80
N LEU A 9 -3.81 4.30 20.20
CA LEU A 9 -3.18 4.00 18.91
C LEU A 9 -2.39 2.70 18.99
N SER A 10 -1.53 2.53 20.00
CA SER A 10 -0.75 1.31 20.19
C SER A 10 -1.64 0.07 20.34
N THR A 11 -2.71 0.17 21.12
CA THR A 11 -3.67 -0.94 21.29
C THR A 11 -4.40 -1.25 20.00
N GLY A 12 -4.77 -0.21 19.24
CA GLY A 12 -5.40 -0.34 17.94
C GLY A 12 -4.49 -0.99 16.90
N CYS A 13 -3.20 -0.63 16.88
CA CYS A 13 -2.19 -1.24 16.01
C CYS A 13 -1.98 -2.72 16.33
N LEU A 14 -1.96 -3.11 17.62
CA LEU A 14 -1.90 -4.52 18.02
C LEU A 14 -3.15 -5.30 17.54
N LYS A 15 -4.34 -4.74 17.74
CA LYS A 15 -5.59 -5.35 17.25
C LYS A 15 -5.64 -5.42 15.73
N PHE A 16 -5.10 -4.41 15.05
CA PHE A 16 -4.99 -4.35 13.60
C PHE A 16 -4.05 -5.43 13.07
N SER A 17 -2.90 -5.64 13.73
CA SER A 17 -1.95 -6.67 13.32
C SER A 17 -2.58 -8.07 13.39
N LEU A 18 -3.42 -8.35 14.38
CA LEU A 18 -4.17 -9.61 14.48
C LEU A 18 -5.35 -9.68 13.48
N HIS A 19 -6.16 -8.62 13.44
CA HIS A 19 -7.39 -8.56 12.65
C HIS A 19 -7.61 -7.12 12.15
N PRO A 20 -7.18 -6.78 10.92
CA PRO A 20 -7.19 -5.41 10.41
C PRO A 20 -8.54 -4.70 10.55
N HIS A 21 -9.63 -5.36 10.17
CA HIS A 21 -10.98 -4.81 10.30
C HIS A 21 -11.35 -4.49 11.76
N LYS A 22 -11.11 -5.42 12.69
CA LYS A 22 -11.42 -5.23 14.12
C LYS A 22 -10.53 -4.13 14.74
N GLY A 23 -9.28 -4.02 14.30
CA GLY A 23 -8.37 -2.95 14.70
C GLY A 23 -8.90 -1.58 14.31
N LEU A 24 -9.36 -1.42 13.06
CA LEU A 24 -9.96 -0.17 12.58
C LEU A 24 -11.25 0.17 13.33
N LEU A 25 -12.11 -0.81 13.58
CA LEU A 25 -13.33 -0.60 14.38
C LEU A 25 -13.01 -0.18 15.82
N TYR A 26 -11.97 -0.75 16.44
CA TYR A 26 -11.53 -0.33 17.76
C TYR A 26 -11.05 1.13 17.75
N LEU A 27 -10.19 1.50 16.79
CA LEU A 27 -9.72 2.88 16.61
C LEU A 27 -10.89 3.85 16.41
N ALA A 28 -11.92 3.43 15.67
CA ALA A 28 -13.12 4.22 15.49
C ALA A 28 -13.95 4.36 16.77
N SER A 29 -14.16 3.26 17.51
CA SER A 29 -14.85 3.31 18.81
C SER A 29 -14.13 4.16 19.86
N ALA A 30 -12.81 4.28 19.74
CA ALA A 30 -11.98 5.08 20.63
C ALA A 30 -11.86 6.55 20.19
N GLY A 31 -12.54 6.93 19.10
CA GLY A 31 -12.63 8.30 18.58
C GLY A 31 -11.43 8.76 17.74
N LEU A 32 -10.57 7.84 17.28
CA LEU A 32 -9.47 8.15 16.36
C LEU A 32 -9.87 8.06 14.88
N LEU A 33 -10.96 7.34 14.59
CA LEU A 33 -11.60 7.25 13.28
C LEU A 33 -13.12 7.45 13.44
N LYS A 34 -13.81 7.79 12.36
CA LYS A 34 -15.28 7.85 12.33
C LYS A 34 -15.92 6.54 11.90
N LEU A 35 -17.17 6.34 12.33
CA LEU A 35 -18.07 5.30 11.82
C LEU A 35 -19.23 5.96 11.03
N PRO A 36 -19.64 5.40 9.88
CA PRO A 36 -19.01 4.26 9.18
C PRO A 36 -17.57 4.59 8.72
N LEU A 37 -16.74 3.57 8.51
CA LEU A 37 -15.35 3.75 8.11
C LEU A 37 -15.29 4.44 6.73
N ASP A 38 -14.92 5.72 6.74
CA ASP A 38 -14.73 6.49 5.51
C ASP A 38 -13.39 6.09 4.85
N PRO A 39 -13.38 5.67 3.57
CA PRO A 39 -12.17 5.18 2.91
C PRO A 39 -11.02 6.19 2.91
N LYS A 40 -11.34 7.48 2.73
CA LYS A 40 -10.35 8.55 2.68
C LYS A 40 -9.76 8.82 4.05
N GLU A 41 -10.59 8.87 5.09
CA GLU A 41 -10.13 9.01 6.47
C GLU A 41 -9.21 7.86 6.87
N VAL A 42 -9.58 6.61 6.56
CA VAL A 42 -8.76 5.42 6.84
C VAL A 42 -7.43 5.49 6.08
N ALA A 43 -7.46 5.82 4.79
CA ALA A 43 -6.26 5.94 3.97
C ALA A 43 -5.26 6.98 4.54
N LEU A 44 -5.76 8.18 4.84
CA LEU A 44 -4.95 9.25 5.43
C LEU A 44 -4.43 8.86 6.82
N PHE A 45 -5.24 8.15 7.62
CA PHE A 45 -4.83 7.68 8.94
C PHE A 45 -3.70 6.65 8.85
N LEU A 46 -3.80 5.67 7.95
CA LEU A 46 -2.76 4.67 7.72
C LEU A 46 -1.47 5.33 7.22
N LYS A 47 -1.57 6.31 6.31
CA LYS A 47 -0.43 7.07 5.80
C LYS A 47 0.26 7.88 6.89
N ALA A 48 -0.50 8.61 7.70
CA ALA A 48 0.02 9.46 8.77
C ALA A 48 0.70 8.66 9.90
N ASN A 49 0.27 7.41 10.12
CA ASN A 49 0.78 6.54 11.19
C ASN A 49 1.56 5.33 10.64
N LYS A 50 2.16 5.44 9.45
CA LYS A 50 2.80 4.32 8.73
C LYS A 50 3.88 3.56 9.52
N ASP A 51 4.52 4.22 10.50
CA ASP A 51 5.56 3.62 11.34
C ASP A 51 5.00 2.93 12.59
N SER A 52 3.71 3.12 12.90
CA SER A 52 3.02 2.46 14.02
C SER A 52 2.29 1.19 13.60
N PHE A 53 1.93 1.08 12.31
CA PHE A 53 1.22 -0.07 11.78
C PHE A 53 2.16 -1.15 11.25
N ASP A 54 1.74 -2.40 11.40
CA ASP A 54 2.39 -3.54 10.77
C ASP A 54 2.23 -3.43 9.24
N LYS A 55 3.34 -3.19 8.56
CA LYS A 55 3.39 -2.96 7.11
C LYS A 55 2.86 -4.16 6.30
N THR A 56 3.02 -5.37 6.81
CA THR A 56 2.47 -6.58 6.16
C THR A 56 0.95 -6.56 6.20
N GLN A 57 0.39 -6.21 7.36
CA GLN A 57 -1.05 -6.17 7.56
C GLN A 57 -1.71 -4.99 6.83
N VAL A 58 -1.00 -3.87 6.67
CA VAL A 58 -1.44 -2.77 5.79
C VAL A 58 -1.52 -3.25 4.34
N GLY A 59 -0.49 -3.94 3.84
CA GLY A 59 -0.49 -4.50 2.50
C GLY A 59 -1.64 -5.48 2.26
N GLU A 60 -1.83 -6.42 3.19
CA GLU A 60 -2.94 -7.38 3.15
C GLU A 60 -4.32 -6.74 3.17
N LEU A 61 -4.47 -5.61 3.86
CA LEU A 61 -5.71 -4.84 3.87
C LEU A 61 -5.97 -4.15 2.52
N LEU A 62 -4.97 -3.42 2.03
CA LEU A 62 -5.07 -2.67 0.77
C LEU A 62 -5.24 -3.59 -0.44
N GLY A 63 -4.69 -4.80 -0.37
CA GLY A 63 -4.83 -5.85 -1.37
C GLY A 63 -6.12 -6.67 -1.28
N LYS A 64 -7.08 -6.37 -0.38
CA LYS A 64 -8.33 -7.15 -0.28
C LYS A 64 -9.16 -7.08 -1.57
N GLU A 65 -9.97 -8.12 -1.80
CA GLU A 65 -10.86 -8.24 -2.96
C GLU A 65 -11.84 -7.06 -3.10
N LYS A 66 -12.28 -6.77 -4.33
CA LYS A 66 -13.05 -5.55 -4.67
C LYS A 66 -14.38 -5.52 -3.93
N ASP A 67 -14.96 -6.68 -3.63
CA ASP A 67 -16.25 -6.81 -2.95
C ASP A 67 -16.12 -7.10 -1.45
N TYR A 68 -14.90 -7.33 -0.94
CA TYR A 68 -14.68 -7.65 0.46
C TYR A 68 -15.13 -6.50 1.36
N ALA A 69 -15.96 -6.81 2.37
CA ALA A 69 -16.58 -5.83 3.26
C ALA A 69 -17.30 -4.69 2.52
N GLY A 70 -17.97 -4.99 1.40
CA GLY A 70 -18.70 -3.99 0.59
C GLY A 70 -17.77 -3.06 -0.21
N GLY A 71 -16.53 -3.49 -0.45
CA GLY A 71 -15.54 -2.77 -1.25
C GLY A 71 -14.92 -1.55 -0.59
N VAL A 72 -15.07 -1.41 0.73
CA VAL A 72 -14.47 -0.30 1.49
C VAL A 72 -12.95 -0.29 1.32
N TYR A 73 -12.27 -1.43 1.43
CA TYR A 73 -10.81 -1.49 1.38
C TYR A 73 -10.24 -1.26 -0.02
N PHE A 74 -10.97 -1.63 -1.05
CA PHE A 74 -10.63 -1.28 -2.41
C PHE A 74 -10.64 0.25 -2.59
N LYS A 75 -11.65 0.94 -2.06
CA LYS A 75 -11.68 2.40 -2.03
C LYS A 75 -10.56 3.00 -1.17
N VAL A 76 -10.21 2.36 -0.05
CA VAL A 76 -9.07 2.78 0.79
C VAL A 76 -7.76 2.71 0.01
N LEU A 77 -7.52 1.67 -0.80
CA LEU A 77 -6.35 1.60 -1.69
C LEU A 77 -6.30 2.80 -2.63
N HIS A 78 -7.43 3.13 -3.26
CA HIS A 78 -7.48 4.26 -4.19
C HIS A 78 -7.15 5.58 -3.50
N GLU A 79 -7.81 5.87 -2.38
CA GLU A 79 -7.58 7.08 -1.59
C GLU A 79 -6.15 7.14 -1.01
N TYR A 80 -5.57 5.98 -0.66
CA TYR A 80 -4.20 5.90 -0.16
C TYR A 80 -3.19 6.30 -1.24
N VAL A 81 -3.34 5.75 -2.44
CA VAL A 81 -2.48 6.05 -3.58
C VAL A 81 -2.68 7.48 -4.05
N ASP A 82 -3.93 7.97 -4.10
CA ASP A 82 -4.24 9.34 -4.51
C ASP A 82 -3.72 10.40 -3.51
N ALA A 83 -3.47 10.00 -2.26
CA ALA A 83 -2.86 10.84 -1.24
C ALA A 83 -1.31 10.85 -1.27
N LEU A 84 -0.69 10.05 -2.16
CA LEU A 84 0.75 10.10 -2.44
C LEU A 84 1.03 11.14 -3.53
N ASP A 85 2.21 11.73 -3.45
CA ASP A 85 2.69 12.68 -4.44
C ASP A 85 3.91 12.11 -5.15
N PHE A 86 3.74 11.82 -6.44
CA PHE A 86 4.80 11.29 -7.31
C PHE A 86 5.37 12.34 -8.26
N SER A 87 4.95 13.60 -8.13
CA SER A 87 5.35 14.67 -9.06
C SER A 87 6.86 14.89 -9.00
N GLY A 88 7.54 14.72 -10.13
CA GLY A 88 8.99 14.97 -10.24
C GLY A 88 9.88 13.90 -9.60
N LEU A 89 9.31 12.76 -9.17
CA LEU A 89 10.09 11.59 -8.79
C LEU A 89 10.44 10.78 -10.04
N GLU A 90 11.63 10.16 -10.05
CA GLU A 90 11.90 9.10 -11.03
C GLU A 90 11.07 7.85 -10.73
N PHE A 91 10.95 6.95 -11.70
CA PHE A 91 10.00 5.84 -11.60
C PHE A 91 10.31 4.87 -10.45
N ASP A 92 11.59 4.54 -10.28
CA ASP A 92 12.08 3.70 -9.19
C ASP A 92 11.93 4.40 -7.83
N GLU A 93 12.12 5.71 -7.75
CA GLU A 93 11.84 6.52 -6.56
C GLU A 93 10.34 6.52 -6.24
N GLY A 94 9.48 6.63 -7.25
CA GLY A 94 8.03 6.54 -7.13
C GLY A 94 7.59 5.19 -6.56
N ILE A 95 8.15 4.08 -7.06
CA ILE A 95 7.90 2.74 -6.52
C ILE A 95 8.37 2.63 -5.06
N ARG A 96 9.59 3.11 -4.75
CA ARG A 96 10.10 3.10 -3.37
C ARG A 96 9.21 3.93 -2.44
N HIS A 97 8.73 5.08 -2.90
CA HIS A 97 7.82 5.94 -2.17
C HIS A 97 6.49 5.23 -1.88
N PHE A 98 5.91 4.61 -2.90
CA PHE A 98 4.67 3.83 -2.78
C PHE A 98 4.80 2.68 -1.79
N LEU A 99 5.88 1.90 -1.89
CA LEU A 99 6.15 0.73 -1.03
C LEU A 99 6.71 1.10 0.35
N SER A 100 6.89 2.39 0.67
CA SER A 100 7.43 2.81 1.97
C SER A 100 6.46 2.56 3.13
N GLY A 101 5.15 2.55 2.84
CA GLY A 101 4.07 2.48 3.83
C GLY A 101 3.54 1.08 4.11
N PHE A 102 3.85 0.08 3.29
CA PHE A 102 3.35 -1.29 3.43
C PHE A 102 4.30 -2.31 2.79
N ARG A 103 4.05 -3.61 2.99
CA ARG A 103 4.72 -4.69 2.26
C ARG A 103 3.75 -5.28 1.23
N LEU A 104 4.23 -5.57 0.03
CA LEU A 104 3.39 -6.17 -0.99
C LEU A 104 2.89 -7.55 -0.53
N PRO A 105 1.60 -7.85 -0.74
CA PRO A 105 1.08 -9.21 -0.57
C PRO A 105 1.79 -10.20 -1.49
N GLY A 106 1.82 -11.49 -1.11
CA GLY A 106 2.43 -12.53 -1.95
C GLY A 106 1.53 -13.03 -3.09
N GLU A 107 0.22 -12.75 -3.03
CA GLU A 107 -0.75 -13.21 -4.03
C GLU A 107 -0.71 -12.31 -5.27
N ALA A 108 -0.48 -12.90 -6.44
CA ALA A 108 -0.34 -12.17 -7.71
C ALA A 108 -1.52 -11.23 -8.00
N GLN A 109 -2.76 -11.67 -7.77
CA GLN A 109 -3.97 -10.87 -8.00
C GLN A 109 -4.05 -9.62 -7.10
N LYS A 110 -3.44 -9.65 -5.91
CA LYS A 110 -3.38 -8.49 -5.01
C LYS A 110 -2.32 -7.50 -5.49
N ILE A 111 -1.14 -8.01 -5.87
CA ILE A 111 -0.05 -7.20 -6.43
C ILE A 111 -0.55 -6.47 -7.69
N ASP A 112 -1.19 -7.19 -8.60
CA ASP A 112 -1.76 -6.69 -9.84
C ASP A 112 -2.58 -5.42 -9.65
N ARG A 113 -3.56 -5.49 -8.75
CA ARG A 113 -4.43 -4.37 -8.42
C ARG A 113 -3.71 -3.18 -7.79
N MET A 114 -2.74 -3.45 -6.92
CA MET A 114 -1.97 -2.39 -6.29
C MET A 114 -1.07 -1.68 -7.30
N MET A 115 -0.52 -2.42 -8.27
CA MET A 115 0.30 -1.87 -9.34
C MET A 115 -0.50 -1.13 -10.39
N GLU A 116 -1.70 -1.61 -10.73
CA GLU A 116 -2.63 -0.91 -11.61
C GLU A 116 -2.90 0.51 -11.07
N LYS A 117 -3.34 0.60 -9.82
CA LYS A 117 -3.63 1.90 -9.19
C LYS A 117 -2.40 2.79 -9.03
N PHE A 118 -1.23 2.22 -8.71
CA PHE A 118 0.03 2.97 -8.68
C PHE A 118 0.37 3.57 -10.04
N SER A 119 0.31 2.76 -11.10
CA SER A 119 0.71 3.15 -12.45
C SER A 119 -0.20 4.24 -13.01
N GLU A 120 -1.52 4.11 -12.81
CA GLU A 120 -2.49 5.16 -13.13
C GLU A 120 -2.12 6.50 -12.47
N ARG A 121 -1.85 6.47 -11.15
CA ARG A 121 -1.56 7.68 -10.39
C ARG A 121 -0.21 8.28 -10.76
N TYR A 122 0.81 7.46 -10.94
CA TYR A 122 2.15 7.91 -11.33
C TYR A 122 2.11 8.59 -12.71
N CYS A 123 1.48 7.97 -13.71
CA CYS A 123 1.33 8.56 -15.04
C CYS A 123 0.51 9.85 -15.03
N LEU A 124 -0.54 9.92 -14.22
CA LEU A 124 -1.34 11.13 -14.09
C LEU A 124 -0.52 12.33 -13.57
N GLN A 125 0.43 12.08 -12.67
CA GLN A 125 1.31 13.13 -12.13
C GLN A 125 2.58 13.35 -12.96
N ASN A 126 2.90 12.43 -13.88
CA ASN A 126 4.10 12.44 -14.70
C ASN A 126 3.76 12.09 -16.17
N PRO A 127 2.99 12.94 -16.88
CA PRO A 127 2.43 12.61 -18.19
C PRO A 127 3.50 12.44 -19.29
N ASP A 128 4.67 13.06 -19.13
CA ASP A 128 5.74 13.05 -20.15
C ASP A 128 6.69 11.84 -20.02
N LEU A 129 6.60 11.08 -18.91
CA LEU A 129 7.52 9.99 -18.60
C LEU A 129 7.12 8.65 -19.24
N PHE A 130 5.83 8.43 -19.47
CA PHE A 130 5.33 7.19 -20.08
C PHE A 130 4.27 7.49 -21.14
N PRO A 131 4.29 6.77 -22.28
CA PRO A 131 3.29 6.95 -23.33
C PRO A 131 1.90 6.46 -22.93
N SER A 132 1.79 5.57 -21.94
CA SER A 132 0.52 5.08 -21.39
C SER A 132 0.68 4.52 -19.96
N PRO A 133 -0.39 4.50 -19.16
CA PRO A 133 -0.43 3.78 -17.87
C PRO A 133 -0.07 2.30 -17.99
N ASP A 134 -0.47 1.64 -19.09
CA ASP A 134 -0.12 0.23 -19.35
C ASP A 134 1.40 0.00 -19.42
N THR A 135 2.14 0.97 -19.97
CA THR A 135 3.60 0.90 -20.06
C THR A 135 4.23 1.00 -18.67
N ALA A 136 3.77 1.94 -17.85
CA ALA A 136 4.22 2.09 -16.46
C ALA A 136 3.84 0.88 -15.60
N PHE A 137 2.69 0.25 -15.89
CA PHE A 137 2.25 -0.97 -15.23
C PHE A 137 3.14 -2.17 -15.53
N VAL A 138 3.43 -2.42 -16.80
CA VAL A 138 4.37 -3.48 -17.20
C VAL A 138 5.74 -3.25 -16.55
N LEU A 139 6.25 -2.02 -16.58
CA LEU A 139 7.52 -1.69 -15.94
C LEU A 139 7.47 -1.88 -14.42
N SER A 140 6.37 -1.52 -13.75
CA SER A 140 6.18 -1.73 -12.30
C SER A 140 6.30 -3.21 -11.94
N PHE A 141 5.66 -4.06 -12.75
CA PHE A 141 5.75 -5.51 -12.60
C PHE A 141 7.17 -6.03 -12.83
N SER A 142 7.86 -5.57 -13.87
CA SER A 142 9.26 -5.92 -14.13
C SER A 142 10.17 -5.52 -12.96
N VAL A 143 9.99 -4.33 -12.38
CA VAL A 143 10.77 -3.86 -11.23
C VAL A 143 10.49 -4.72 -10.00
N ILE A 144 9.25 -5.09 -9.72
CA ILE A 144 8.90 -5.95 -8.57
C ILE A 144 9.42 -7.37 -8.75
N MET A 145 9.29 -7.93 -9.96
CA MET A 145 9.81 -9.25 -10.27
C MET A 145 11.33 -9.28 -10.16
N LEU A 146 12.02 -8.25 -10.67
CA LEU A 146 13.46 -8.08 -10.51
C LEU A 146 13.88 -7.93 -9.04
N ASN A 147 13.13 -7.14 -8.26
CA ASN A 147 13.42 -6.96 -6.84
C ASN A 147 13.19 -8.25 -6.03
N THR A 148 12.17 -9.02 -6.40
CA THR A 148 11.91 -10.36 -5.84
C THR A 148 13.04 -11.32 -6.23
N ASP A 149 13.49 -11.28 -7.48
CA ASP A 149 14.56 -12.13 -8.00
C ASP A 149 15.93 -11.83 -7.36
N LEU A 150 16.30 -10.56 -7.23
CA LEU A 150 17.58 -10.11 -6.66
C LEU A 150 17.71 -10.41 -5.16
N HIS A 151 16.62 -10.35 -4.40
CA HIS A 151 16.63 -10.43 -2.93
C HIS A 151 15.94 -11.66 -2.34
N ASN A 152 15.37 -12.55 -3.15
CA ASN A 152 14.83 -13.82 -2.66
C ASN A 152 15.97 -14.86 -2.48
N PRO A 153 16.30 -15.28 -1.24
CA PRO A 153 17.37 -16.25 -0.99
C PRO A 153 17.09 -17.65 -1.55
N SER A 154 15.84 -17.91 -2.00
CA SER A 154 15.45 -19.16 -2.64
C SER A 154 15.84 -19.24 -4.11
N ILE A 155 16.20 -18.11 -4.73
CA ILE A 155 16.65 -18.03 -6.12
C ILE A 155 18.18 -18.05 -6.10
N ARG A 156 18.76 -19.07 -6.75
CA ARG A 156 20.20 -19.23 -6.83
C ARG A 156 20.81 -18.04 -7.59
N GLU A 157 21.96 -17.55 -7.13
CA GLU A 157 22.62 -16.37 -7.71
C GLU A 157 22.92 -16.49 -9.21
N ASP A 158 23.16 -17.70 -9.71
CA ASP A 158 23.40 -18.00 -11.13
C ASP A 158 22.15 -17.91 -12.02
N LYS A 159 20.97 -17.74 -11.43
CA LYS A 159 19.69 -17.58 -12.14
C LYS A 159 19.09 -16.19 -11.99
N LYS A 160 19.76 -15.28 -11.27
CA LYS A 160 19.27 -13.90 -11.11
C LYS A 160 19.36 -13.15 -12.43
N MET A 161 18.37 -12.31 -12.71
CA MET A 161 18.35 -11.45 -13.90
C MET A 161 19.60 -10.57 -13.93
N THR A 162 20.30 -10.60 -15.05
CA THR A 162 21.46 -9.75 -15.34
C THR A 162 21.07 -8.68 -16.35
N LEU A 163 21.69 -7.50 -16.26
CA LEU A 163 21.55 -6.46 -17.29
C LEU A 163 22.32 -6.94 -18.53
N GLU A 164 21.61 -7.13 -19.65
CA GLU A 164 22.23 -7.31 -20.98
C GLU A 164 22.57 -5.96 -21.62
#